data_AF-A0A1M6UDH4-F1
#
_entry.id   AF-A0A1M6UDH4-F1
#
_cell.length_a   1.000
_cell.length_b   1.000
_cell.length_c   1.000
_cell.angle_alpha   90.00
_cell.angle_beta   90.00
_cell.angle_gamma   90.00
#
_symmetry.space_group_name_H-M   'P 1'
#
loop_
_entity.id
_entity.type
_entity.pdbx_description
1 polymer ?
#
loop_
_entity_poly.entity_id
_entity_poly.type
_entity_poly.pdbx_seq_one_letter_code
_entity_poly.pdbx_strand_id
1 'polypeptide(L)'
;MTHNDSYNQFSSSDIAEMMGLESVTVRKYAIALENAGYVFVRSKNNPTGHRKYSEQDAMIFQQLKTLRDNSGLSVEKAAEVVVAKHFNRLKTSESIALSNSEEKTLEFYRFEERYSDLLEKINTLPTILDEISTIRRENEEIKQLLTDRDKILMQTLRQMQENATEAERNEHKKGFLGFFRSRKN
;
A
#
# COMPACT_ATOMS: atom_id res chain seq x y z
N MET A 1 31.59 35.80 -27.12
CA MET A 1 30.14 35.55 -27.11
C MET A 1 29.76 35.15 -25.69
N THR A 2 29.29 36.11 -24.89
CA THR A 2 28.81 35.88 -23.52
C THR A 2 27.49 35.12 -23.59
N HIS A 3 27.45 33.87 -23.11
CA HIS A 3 26.20 33.17 -22.90
C HIS A 3 25.37 33.95 -21.88
N ASN A 4 24.31 34.56 -22.39
CA ASN A 4 23.32 35.27 -21.61
C ASN A 4 22.38 34.22 -21.01
N ASP A 5 22.81 33.57 -19.93
CA ASP A 5 21.95 32.71 -19.13
C ASP A 5 20.96 33.61 -18.38
N SER A 6 19.94 34.07 -19.09
CA SER A 6 18.76 34.69 -18.51
C SER A 6 17.96 33.58 -17.83
N TYR A 7 18.44 33.09 -16.69
CA TYR A 7 17.64 32.28 -15.80
C TYR A 7 16.41 33.11 -15.43
N ASN A 8 15.21 32.64 -15.81
CA ASN A 8 13.96 33.25 -15.38
C ASN A 8 13.91 33.24 -13.86
N GLN A 9 14.22 34.38 -13.24
CA GLN A 9 14.16 34.57 -11.81
C GLN A 9 12.80 35.14 -11.43
N PHE A 10 11.96 34.27 -10.90
CA PHE A 10 10.61 34.60 -10.44
C PHE A 10 10.65 35.42 -9.14
N SER A 11 9.70 36.32 -9.00
CA SER A 11 9.40 37.06 -7.78
C SER A 11 8.38 36.30 -6.91
N SER A 12 8.15 36.76 -5.67
CA SER A 12 7.07 36.20 -4.84
C SER A 12 5.67 36.39 -5.43
N SER A 13 5.49 37.35 -6.35
CA SER A 13 4.22 37.53 -7.06
C SER A 13 4.03 36.46 -8.11
N ASP A 14 5.09 36.17 -8.88
CA ASP A 14 5.05 35.18 -9.96
C ASP A 14 4.82 33.77 -9.37
N ILE A 15 5.50 33.43 -8.27
CA ILE A 15 5.27 32.16 -7.56
C ILE A 15 3.84 32.08 -6.99
N ALA A 16 3.29 33.19 -6.50
CA ALA A 16 1.93 33.25 -6.01
C ALA A 16 0.92 32.94 -7.11
N GLU A 17 1.09 33.54 -8.29
CA GLU A 17 0.26 33.30 -9.46
C GLU A 17 0.36 31.84 -9.95
N MET A 18 1.58 31.32 -10.10
CA MET A 18 1.82 29.93 -10.53
C MET A 18 1.18 28.90 -9.61
N MET A 19 1.18 29.17 -8.30
CA MET A 19 0.72 28.21 -7.30
C MET A 19 -0.74 28.46 -6.87
N GLY A 20 -1.40 29.51 -7.39
CA GLY A 20 -2.72 29.93 -6.93
C GLY A 20 -2.76 30.24 -5.43
N LEU A 21 -1.71 30.91 -4.92
CA LEU A 21 -1.56 31.29 -3.51
C LEU A 21 -1.50 32.82 -3.40
N GLU A 22 -1.81 33.34 -2.21
CA GLU A 22 -1.51 34.75 -1.93
C GLU A 22 -0.01 34.97 -1.74
N SER A 23 0.49 36.14 -2.16
CA SER A 23 1.91 36.51 -1.98
C SER A 23 2.37 36.46 -0.52
N VAL A 24 1.46 36.72 0.43
CA VAL A 24 1.72 36.60 1.86
C VAL A 24 2.00 35.14 2.26
N THR A 25 1.24 34.18 1.71
CA THR A 25 1.43 32.74 1.95
C THR A 25 2.77 32.26 1.36
N VAL A 26 3.14 32.73 0.16
CA VAL A 26 4.46 32.43 -0.43
C VAL A 26 5.59 32.92 0.46
N ARG A 27 5.49 34.14 1.01
CA ARG A 27 6.50 34.67 1.94
C ARG A 27 6.57 33.86 3.23
N LYS A 28 5.42 33.44 3.78
CA LYS A 28 5.36 32.56 4.96
C LYS A 28 6.06 31.22 4.68
N TYR A 29 5.79 30.62 3.53
CA TYR A 29 6.41 29.37 3.11
C TYR A 29 7.92 29.52 2.92
N ALA A 30 8.35 30.62 2.30
CA ALA A 30 9.77 30.90 2.11
C ALA A 30 10.52 31.01 3.44
N ILE A 31 9.93 31.69 4.44
CA ILE A 31 10.51 31.79 5.79
C ILE A 31 10.59 30.41 6.45
N ALA A 32 9.53 29.59 6.37
CA ALA A 32 9.55 28.25 6.93
C ALA A 32 10.62 27.34 6.29
N LEU A 33 10.80 27.44 4.96
CA LEU A 33 11.83 26.73 4.23
C LEU A 33 13.24 27.21 4.62
N GLU A 34 13.46 28.53 4.75
CA GLU A 34 14.73 29.10 5.23
C GLU A 34 15.06 28.63 6.65
N ASN A 35 14.08 28.63 7.55
CA ASN A 35 14.26 28.13 8.92
C ASN A 35 14.57 26.63 8.96
N ALA A 36 14.06 25.86 8.00
CA ALA A 36 14.38 24.44 7.83
C ALA A 36 15.74 24.20 7.14
N GLY A 37 16.46 25.25 6.73
CA GLY A 37 17.80 25.17 6.15
C GLY A 37 17.87 25.26 4.62
N TYR A 38 16.76 25.59 3.94
CA TYR A 38 16.76 25.85 2.50
C TYR A 38 17.26 27.27 2.20
N VAL A 39 18.12 27.43 1.19
CA VAL A 39 18.71 28.74 0.87
C VAL A 39 18.18 29.24 -0.47
N PHE A 40 17.42 30.34 -0.45
CA PHE A 40 17.01 31.04 -1.67
C PHE A 40 18.07 32.03 -2.14
N VAL A 41 18.17 32.18 -3.46
CA VAL A 41 19.00 33.23 -4.06
C VAL A 41 18.40 34.61 -3.74
N ARG A 42 19.26 35.54 -3.36
CA ARG A 42 18.89 36.96 -3.16
C ARG A 42 19.60 37.81 -4.21
N SER A 43 18.96 38.90 -4.61
CA SER A 43 19.57 39.85 -5.54
C SER A 43 20.93 40.33 -5.01
N LYS A 44 21.96 40.36 -5.88
CA LYS A 44 23.40 40.52 -5.56
C LYS A 44 23.76 41.79 -4.77
N ASN A 45 22.83 42.71 -4.54
CA ASN A 45 23.13 44.03 -3.99
C ASN A 45 22.84 44.19 -2.49
N ASN A 46 22.29 43.19 -1.77
CA ASN A 46 22.14 43.27 -0.31
C ASN A 46 21.75 41.89 0.31
N PRO A 47 22.25 41.50 1.50
CA PRO A 47 21.66 40.41 2.29
C PRO A 47 20.17 40.63 2.66
N THR A 48 19.65 41.85 2.60
CA THR A 48 18.20 42.18 2.70
C THR A 48 17.49 42.29 1.35
N GLY A 49 18.15 41.93 0.26
CA GLY A 49 17.59 41.97 -1.09
C GLY A 49 16.39 41.02 -1.24
N HIS A 50 15.48 41.37 -2.15
CA HIS A 50 14.32 40.54 -2.46
C HIS A 50 14.76 39.14 -2.92
N ARG A 51 14.05 38.11 -2.43
CA ARG A 51 14.25 36.73 -2.86
C ARG A 51 13.94 36.60 -4.36
N LYS A 52 14.82 35.88 -5.05
CA LYS A 52 14.68 35.53 -6.46
C LYS A 52 14.57 34.01 -6.53
N TYR A 53 13.48 33.54 -7.11
CA TYR A 53 13.16 32.13 -7.16
C TYR A 53 13.47 31.57 -8.54
N SER A 54 14.09 30.40 -8.55
CA SER A 54 14.28 29.58 -9.73
C SER A 54 13.06 28.67 -9.98
N GLU A 55 13.06 27.99 -11.11
CA GLU A 55 12.08 26.93 -11.39
C GLU A 55 12.16 25.79 -10.36
N GLN A 56 13.36 25.47 -9.88
CA GLN A 56 13.54 24.48 -8.81
C GLN A 56 12.88 24.93 -7.52
N ASP A 57 12.99 26.22 -7.17
CA ASP A 57 12.31 26.79 -6.01
C ASP A 57 10.78 26.68 -6.15
N ALA A 58 10.24 26.90 -7.34
CA ALA A 58 8.81 26.72 -7.62
C ALA A 58 8.37 25.27 -7.36
N MET A 59 9.18 24.27 -7.75
CA MET A 59 8.91 22.87 -7.42
C MET A 59 8.93 22.61 -5.91
N ILE A 60 9.83 23.25 -5.16
CA ILE A 60 9.89 23.13 -3.69
C ILE A 60 8.64 23.73 -3.05
N PHE A 61 8.17 24.90 -3.52
CA PHE A 61 6.91 25.48 -3.06
C PHE A 61 5.71 24.56 -3.36
N GLN A 62 5.66 23.96 -4.54
CA GLN A 62 4.59 23.02 -4.91
C GLN A 62 4.62 21.76 -4.02
N GLN A 63 5.81 21.21 -3.73
CA GLN A 63 5.95 20.08 -2.82
C GLN A 63 5.45 20.41 -1.42
N LEU A 64 5.79 21.60 -0.91
CA LEU A 64 5.34 22.07 0.39
C LEU A 64 3.82 22.25 0.44
N LYS A 65 3.23 22.87 -0.59
CA LYS A 65 1.78 23.05 -0.72
C LYS A 65 1.05 21.70 -0.69
N THR A 66 1.42 20.80 -1.59
CA THR A 66 0.80 19.46 -1.69
C THR A 66 0.92 18.67 -0.40
N LEU A 67 2.09 18.72 0.26
CA LEU A 67 2.28 18.03 1.53
C LEU A 67 1.35 18.57 2.60
N ARG A 68 1.23 19.90 2.72
CA ARG A 68 0.34 20.54 3.69
C ARG A 68 -1.12 20.16 3.45
N ASP A 69 -1.57 20.24 2.20
CA ASP A 69 -2.96 19.99 1.83
C ASP A 69 -3.36 18.52 2.11
N ASN A 70 -2.42 17.57 1.99
CA ASN A 70 -2.68 16.14 2.15
C ASN A 70 -2.44 15.59 3.57
N SER A 71 -1.67 16.26 4.41
CA SER A 71 -1.19 15.69 5.69
C SER A 71 -1.68 16.41 6.95
N GLY A 72 -2.29 17.60 6.82
CA GLY A 72 -2.71 18.41 7.97
C GLY A 72 -1.55 18.92 8.84
N LEU A 73 -0.29 18.75 8.40
CA LEU A 73 0.89 19.20 9.11
C LEU A 73 0.98 20.74 9.17
N SER A 74 1.66 21.26 10.19
CA SER A 74 2.04 22.67 10.22
C SER A 74 3.00 23.00 9.07
N VAL A 75 3.03 24.26 8.66
CA VAL A 75 3.88 24.73 7.56
C VAL A 75 5.36 24.47 7.86
N GLU A 76 5.76 24.63 9.11
CA GLU A 76 7.11 24.44 9.60
C GLU A 76 7.52 22.96 9.50
N LYS A 77 6.66 22.04 9.96
CA LYS A 77 6.95 20.60 9.89
C LYS A 77 6.97 20.08 8.46
N ALA A 78 6.07 20.58 7.62
CA ALA A 78 6.06 20.25 6.20
C ALA A 78 7.32 20.78 5.49
N ALA A 79 7.81 21.97 5.87
CA ALA A 79 9.05 22.53 5.34
C ALA A 79 10.27 21.66 5.69
N GLU A 80 10.41 21.21 6.94
CA GLU A 80 11.49 20.29 7.34
C GLU A 80 11.52 19.02 6.49
N VAL A 81 10.36 18.40 6.25
CA VAL A 81 10.24 17.17 5.44
C VAL A 81 10.68 17.41 3.99
N VAL A 82 10.21 18.51 3.39
CA VAL A 82 10.54 18.85 2.00
C VAL A 82 12.04 19.15 1.86
N VAL A 83 12.62 19.88 2.80
CA VAL A 83 14.04 20.24 2.79
C VAL A 83 14.94 19.01 3.01
N ALA A 84 14.59 18.14 3.96
CA ALA A 84 15.29 16.87 4.15
C ALA A 84 15.25 16.00 2.89
N LYS A 85 14.09 15.91 2.23
CA LYS A 85 13.95 15.19 0.96
C LYS A 85 14.80 15.82 -0.16
N HIS A 86 14.86 17.15 -0.22
CA HIS A 86 15.69 17.87 -1.18
C HIS A 86 17.19 17.59 -0.98
N PHE A 87 17.69 17.70 0.25
CA PHE A 87 19.10 17.40 0.54
C PHE A 87 19.46 15.94 0.32
N ASN A 88 18.56 14.99 0.61
CA ASN A 88 18.81 13.58 0.31
C ASN A 88 18.94 13.34 -1.20
N ARG A 89 18.08 13.97 -2.03
CA ARG A 89 18.22 13.94 -3.48
C ARG A 89 19.55 14.54 -3.95
N LEU A 90 19.96 15.66 -3.36
CA LEU A 90 21.23 16.32 -3.70
C LEU A 90 22.43 15.44 -3.34
N LYS A 91 22.44 14.82 -2.16
CA LYS A 91 23.50 13.88 -1.73
C LYS A 91 23.59 12.66 -2.65
N THR A 92 22.45 12.12 -3.08
CA THR A 92 22.42 11.09 -4.11
C THR A 92 22.99 11.62 -5.42
N SER A 93 22.63 12.82 -5.86
CA SER A 93 23.14 13.42 -7.11
C SER A 93 24.62 13.84 -7.08
N GLU A 94 25.15 14.22 -5.92
CA GLU A 94 26.55 14.64 -5.74
C GLU A 94 27.47 13.40 -5.65
N SER A 95 27.00 12.33 -5.00
CA SER A 95 27.64 11.00 -5.08
C SER A 95 27.63 10.42 -6.50
N ILE A 96 26.71 10.86 -7.36
CA ILE A 96 26.57 10.44 -8.77
C ILE A 96 27.54 11.19 -9.70
N ALA A 97 28.05 12.37 -9.32
CA ALA A 97 28.96 13.15 -10.14
C ALA A 97 30.44 12.73 -9.99
N LEU A 98 30.77 11.93 -8.97
CA LEU A 98 32.15 11.60 -8.57
C LEU A 98 32.57 10.14 -8.86
N SER A 99 31.71 9.29 -9.41
CA SER A 99 32.05 7.88 -9.69
C SER A 99 31.74 7.47 -11.14
N ASN A 100 32.66 6.70 -11.73
CA ASN A 100 32.84 6.37 -13.14
C ASN A 100 31.57 5.94 -13.92
N SER A 101 31.53 6.30 -15.21
CA SER A 101 30.36 6.19 -16.10
C SER A 101 29.89 4.78 -16.46
N GLU A 102 30.73 3.74 -16.30
CA GLU A 102 30.40 2.36 -16.73
C GLU A 102 29.61 1.58 -15.66
N GLU A 103 29.98 1.72 -14.39
CA GLU A 103 29.29 1.07 -13.26
C GLU A 103 27.85 1.61 -13.10
N LYS A 104 27.64 2.87 -13.48
CA LYS A 104 26.34 3.55 -13.49
C LYS A 104 25.40 3.07 -14.59
N THR A 105 25.91 2.74 -15.78
CA THR A 105 25.06 2.10 -16.80
C THR A 105 24.57 0.75 -16.31
N LEU A 106 25.46 -0.04 -15.67
CA LEU A 106 25.08 -1.34 -15.15
C LEU A 106 24.08 -1.24 -13.99
N GLU A 107 24.28 -0.33 -13.02
CA GLU A 107 23.31 -0.09 -11.94
C GLU A 107 21.96 0.44 -12.44
N PHE A 108 21.95 1.30 -13.46
CA PHE A 108 20.71 1.76 -14.08
C PHE A 108 19.94 0.62 -14.75
N TYR A 109 20.62 -0.24 -15.52
CA TYR A 109 19.98 -1.42 -16.14
C TYR A 109 19.50 -2.42 -15.08
N ARG A 110 20.26 -2.64 -14.00
CA ARG A 110 19.84 -3.48 -12.87
C ARG A 110 18.64 -2.89 -12.14
N PHE A 111 18.55 -1.57 -12.03
CA PHE A 111 17.41 -0.89 -11.43
C PHE A 111 16.16 -1.01 -12.32
N GLU A 112 16.29 -0.77 -13.62
CA GLU A 112 15.22 -0.97 -14.62
C GLU A 112 14.71 -2.42 -14.61
N GLU A 113 15.60 -3.40 -14.60
CA GLU A 113 15.25 -4.83 -14.51
C GLU A 113 14.46 -5.13 -13.23
N ARG A 114 14.95 -4.69 -12.06
CA ARG A 114 14.24 -4.85 -10.78
C ARG A 114 12.90 -4.12 -10.75
N TYR A 115 12.80 -2.98 -11.40
CA TYR A 115 11.56 -2.20 -11.49
C TYR A 115 10.54 -2.90 -12.39
N SER A 116 10.98 -3.44 -13.52
CA SER A 116 10.18 -4.28 -14.42
C SER A 116 9.68 -5.54 -13.70
N ASP A 117 10.56 -6.28 -13.02
CA ASP A 117 10.19 -7.46 -12.22
C ASP A 117 9.16 -7.12 -11.13
N LEU A 118 9.30 -5.95 -10.50
CA LEU A 118 8.36 -5.50 -9.48
C LEU A 118 6.98 -5.18 -10.10
N LEU A 119 6.97 -4.51 -11.25
CA LEU A 119 5.75 -4.22 -12.00
C LEU A 119 5.04 -5.50 -12.43
N GLU A 120 5.76 -6.49 -12.93
CA GLU A 120 5.21 -7.80 -13.28
C GLU A 120 4.59 -8.47 -12.05
N LYS A 121 5.29 -8.52 -10.93
CA LYS A 121 4.76 -9.08 -9.67
C LYS A 121 3.54 -8.33 -9.15
N ILE A 122 3.48 -7.01 -9.31
CA ILE A 122 2.29 -6.22 -8.94
C ILE A 122 1.12 -6.59 -9.86
N ASN A 123 1.38 -6.76 -11.16
CA ASN A 123 0.37 -7.13 -12.14
C ASN A 123 -0.17 -8.56 -11.94
N THR A 124 0.55 -9.45 -11.25
CA THR A 124 0.05 -10.78 -10.89
C THR A 124 -0.78 -10.82 -9.62
N LEU A 125 -0.73 -9.78 -8.76
CA LEU A 125 -1.52 -9.73 -7.52
C LEU A 125 -3.04 -9.88 -7.73
N PRO A 126 -3.68 -9.24 -8.73
CA PRO A 126 -5.12 -9.42 -8.97
C PRO A 126 -5.49 -10.88 -9.24
N THR A 127 -4.68 -11.60 -10.02
CA THR A 127 -4.89 -13.02 -10.33
C THR A 127 -4.77 -13.88 -9.06
N ILE A 128 -3.76 -13.62 -8.22
CA ILE A 128 -3.58 -14.33 -6.96
C ILE A 128 -4.77 -14.07 -6.02
N LEU A 129 -5.27 -12.83 -5.97
CA LEU A 129 -6.44 -12.48 -5.14
C LEU A 129 -7.71 -13.21 -5.61
N ASP A 130 -7.90 -13.31 -6.93
CA ASP A 130 -9.02 -14.06 -7.52
C ASP A 130 -8.94 -15.57 -7.19
N GLU A 131 -7.74 -16.16 -7.31
CA GLU A 131 -7.50 -17.56 -6.95
C GLU A 131 -7.75 -17.83 -5.46
N ILE A 132 -7.28 -16.95 -4.56
CA ILE A 132 -7.58 -17.03 -3.13
C ILE A 132 -9.09 -16.97 -2.86
N SER A 133 -9.82 -16.11 -3.58
CA SER A 133 -11.27 -15.99 -3.42
C SER A 133 -11.99 -17.28 -3.85
N THR A 134 -11.54 -17.90 -4.93
CA THR A 134 -12.05 -19.17 -5.44
C THR A 134 -11.78 -20.31 -4.45
N ILE A 135 -10.55 -20.42 -3.97
CA ILE A 135 -10.16 -21.43 -2.96
C ILE A 135 -10.98 -21.26 -1.67
N ARG A 136 -11.28 -20.02 -1.25
CA ARG A 136 -12.14 -19.79 -0.07
C ARG A 136 -13.55 -20.31 -0.28
N ARG A 137 -14.15 -20.04 -1.45
CA ARG A 137 -15.48 -20.54 -1.80
C ARG A 137 -15.52 -22.08 -1.83
N GLU A 138 -14.55 -22.70 -2.49
CA GLU A 138 -14.46 -24.17 -2.55
C GLU A 138 -14.28 -24.79 -1.16
N ASN A 139 -13.46 -24.18 -0.29
CA ASN A 139 -13.31 -24.65 1.08
C ASN A 139 -14.60 -24.55 1.90
N GLU A 140 -15.42 -23.52 1.68
CA GLU A 140 -16.73 -23.42 2.32
C GLU A 140 -17.67 -24.52 1.83
N GLU A 141 -17.71 -24.79 0.52
CA GLU A 141 -18.48 -25.88 -0.07
C GLU A 141 -18.04 -27.26 0.48
N ILE A 142 -16.73 -27.52 0.57
CA ILE A 142 -16.19 -28.75 1.15
C ILE A 142 -16.60 -28.90 2.62
N LYS A 143 -16.54 -27.82 3.41
CA LYS A 143 -16.97 -27.87 4.82
C LYS A 143 -18.45 -28.20 4.96
N GLN A 144 -19.29 -27.66 4.09
CA GLN A 144 -20.73 -27.98 4.08
C GLN A 144 -20.95 -29.45 3.74
N LEU A 145 -20.31 -29.95 2.68
CA LEU A 145 -20.39 -31.36 2.27
C LEU A 145 -19.94 -32.32 3.37
N LEU A 146 -18.86 -31.99 4.09
CA LEU A 146 -18.39 -32.79 5.22
C LEU A 146 -19.41 -32.81 6.36
N THR A 147 -20.00 -31.64 6.67
CA THR A 147 -21.03 -31.52 7.70
C THR A 147 -22.28 -32.34 7.35
N ASP A 148 -22.72 -32.27 6.10
CA ASP A 148 -23.88 -33.02 5.61
C ASP A 148 -23.62 -34.53 5.60
N ARG A 149 -22.44 -34.95 5.16
CA ARG A 149 -22.01 -36.35 5.20
C ARG A 149 -22.03 -36.87 6.63
N ASP A 150 -21.46 -36.13 7.58
CA ASP A 150 -21.38 -36.55 8.98
C ASP A 150 -22.79 -36.63 9.60
N LYS A 151 -23.71 -35.73 9.22
CA LYS A 151 -25.12 -35.82 9.62
C LYS A 151 -25.79 -37.08 9.08
N ILE A 152 -25.62 -37.40 7.80
CA ILE A 152 -26.17 -38.60 7.17
C ILE A 152 -25.60 -39.85 7.85
N LEU A 153 -24.28 -39.90 8.08
CA LEU A 153 -23.63 -41.01 8.76
C LEU A 153 -24.20 -41.23 10.17
N MET A 154 -24.37 -40.16 10.95
CA MET A 154 -24.99 -40.26 12.28
C MET A 154 -26.44 -40.74 12.22
N GLN A 155 -27.22 -40.30 11.23
CA GLN A 155 -28.60 -40.77 11.05
C GLN A 155 -28.65 -42.27 10.70
N THR A 156 -27.80 -42.72 9.77
CA THR A 156 -27.71 -44.12 9.38
C THR A 156 -27.26 -44.99 10.55
N LEU A 157 -26.25 -44.56 11.32
CA LEU A 157 -25.79 -45.28 12.50
C LEU A 157 -26.89 -45.42 13.56
N ARG A 158 -27.67 -44.35 13.81
CA ARG A 158 -28.83 -44.42 14.72
C ARG A 158 -29.89 -45.39 14.22
N GLN A 159 -30.26 -45.33 12.95
CA GLN A 159 -31.22 -46.26 12.37
C GLN A 159 -30.74 -47.71 12.45
N MET A 160 -29.46 -47.97 12.21
CA MET A 160 -28.89 -49.32 12.34
C MET A 160 -28.95 -49.82 13.79
N GLN A 161 -28.65 -48.96 14.77
CA GLN A 161 -28.77 -49.30 16.19
C GLN A 161 -30.23 -49.56 16.59
N GLU A 162 -31.16 -48.69 16.21
CA GLU A 162 -32.59 -48.85 16.47
C GLU A 162 -33.11 -50.18 15.88
N ASN A 163 -32.83 -50.43 14.60
CA ASN A 163 -33.21 -51.68 13.92
C ASN A 163 -32.63 -52.93 14.59
N ALA A 164 -31.37 -52.88 15.04
CA ALA A 164 -30.75 -53.99 15.76
C ALA A 164 -31.47 -54.26 17.10
N THR A 165 -31.75 -53.20 17.87
CA THR A 165 -32.49 -53.35 19.15
C THR A 165 -33.92 -53.84 18.95
N GLU A 166 -34.60 -53.43 17.88
CA GLU A 166 -35.94 -53.91 17.53
C GLU A 166 -35.93 -55.36 17.08
N ALA A 167 -34.93 -55.78 16.30
CA ALA A 167 -34.74 -57.16 15.88
C ALA A 167 -34.53 -58.09 17.09
N GLU A 168 -33.63 -57.71 18.02
CA GLU A 168 -33.41 -58.43 19.28
C GLU A 168 -34.70 -58.54 20.11
N ARG A 169 -35.42 -57.43 20.30
CA ARG A 169 -36.72 -57.43 21.01
C ARG A 169 -37.75 -58.36 20.35
N ASN A 170 -37.80 -58.39 19.03
CA ASN A 170 -38.73 -59.23 18.29
C ASN A 170 -38.36 -60.72 18.34
N GLU A 171 -37.07 -61.06 18.31
CA GLU A 171 -36.61 -62.44 18.55
C GLU A 171 -36.98 -62.93 19.95
N HIS A 172 -36.74 -62.12 20.98
CA HIS A 172 -37.11 -62.46 22.36
C HIS A 172 -38.62 -62.73 22.51
N LYS A 173 -39.48 -61.93 21.87
CA LYS A 173 -40.94 -62.14 21.88
C LYS A 173 -41.35 -63.42 21.15
N LYS A 174 -40.73 -63.74 20.01
CA LYS A 174 -41.00 -64.98 19.25
C LYS A 174 -40.58 -66.22 20.06
N GLY A 175 -39.41 -66.20 20.69
CA GLY A 175 -38.93 -67.26 21.57
C GLY A 175 -39.86 -67.48 22.77
N PHE A 176 -40.32 -66.39 23.40
CA PHE A 176 -41.30 -66.44 24.48
C PHE A 176 -42.63 -67.06 24.02
N LEU A 177 -43.18 -66.62 22.89
CA LEU A 177 -44.44 -67.17 22.34
C LEU A 177 -44.31 -68.66 21.94
N GLY A 178 -43.16 -69.07 21.41
CA GLY A 178 -42.87 -70.47 21.09
C GLY A 178 -42.81 -71.35 22.35
N PHE A 179 -42.19 -70.85 23.42
CA PHE A 179 -42.13 -71.53 24.72
C PHE A 179 -43.52 -71.77 25.33
N PHE A 180 -44.44 -70.80 25.24
CA PHE A 180 -45.80 -70.96 25.75
C PHE A 180 -46.67 -71.90 24.90
N ARG A 181 -46.46 -71.98 23.58
CA ARG A 181 -47.16 -72.94 22.72
C ARG A 181 -46.71 -74.39 22.96
N SER A 182 -45.43 -74.60 23.25
CA SER A 182 -44.88 -75.95 23.50
C SER A 182 -45.33 -76.60 24.81
N ARG A 183 -45.93 -75.82 25.74
CA ARG A 183 -46.40 -76.31 27.05
C ARG A 183 -47.89 -76.66 27.10
N LYS A 184 -48.62 -76.45 26.01
CA LYS A 184 -50.08 -76.62 25.93
C LYS A 184 -50.53 -77.83 25.10
N ASN A 185 -49.58 -78.64 24.62
CA ASN A 185 -49.82 -79.93 23.96
C ASN A 185 -49.27 -81.06 24.84
#